data_AF-A0A321LEP0-F1
#
_entry.id   AF-A0A321LEP0-F1
#
_cell.length_a   1.000
_cell.length_b   1.000
_cell.length_c   1.000
_cell.angle_alpha   90.00
_cell.angle_beta   90.00
_cell.angle_gamma   90.00
#
_symmetry.space_group_name_H-M   'P 1'
#
loop_
_entity.id
_entity.type
_entity.pdbx_description
1 polymer ?
#
loop_
_entity_poly.entity_id
_entity_poly.type
_entity_poly.pdbx_seq_one_letter_code
_entity_poly.pdbx_strand_id
1 'polypeptide(L)'
;MDTAIGKNRFRTHLKLWLPDAKSPWGRQLKPVLSTFGKIRIVMLEGFTFADYYGLHTLRRTRANEQVGLWKSAFKPLQAQPSVFDTLTETLVGPCALRVFIEAKQKIHYSIVINHGQTPVAFCRREIRSATNEVFHHFLNVIPEYQSSGIGSRLLCNAVSWYKMLNWPKIHKIYITAGLSAGGSVWPKFGFRPIDGKQWSKTHKRIRLNMERIPSEVRKQFQQQTGLDITEYIDDILASTDPCKIWDISDLDYAENTRSIRIPKSHTAHGYALGTFLLRQTRWKGVLDLTDSIAVDAFKTFFEGKEKRSGISYGCKNI
;
A
#
# COMPACT_ATOMS: atom_id res chain seq x y z
N MET A 1 17.71 -28.27 -6.01
CA MET A 1 17.22 -26.96 -5.55
C MET A 1 16.05 -27.23 -4.63
N ASP A 2 16.22 -26.95 -3.35
CA ASP A 2 15.11 -27.01 -2.40
C ASP A 2 14.05 -25.98 -2.81
N THR A 3 12.81 -26.43 -2.86
CA THR A 3 11.66 -25.61 -3.31
C THR A 3 11.17 -24.62 -2.26
N ALA A 4 11.75 -24.69 -1.06
CA ALA A 4 11.50 -23.79 0.06
C ALA A 4 12.82 -23.37 0.71
N ILE A 5 12.99 -22.06 0.92
CA ILE A 5 14.11 -21.51 1.68
C ILE A 5 13.53 -21.12 3.03
N GLY A 6 13.63 -22.01 4.03
CA GLY A 6 13.17 -21.76 5.39
C GLY A 6 12.85 -23.03 6.17
N LYS A 7 13.47 -23.20 7.35
CA LYS A 7 13.25 -24.34 8.25
C LYS A 7 12.17 -24.05 9.30
N ASN A 8 11.97 -22.77 9.62
CA ASN A 8 11.06 -22.36 10.67
C ASN A 8 9.61 -22.34 10.17
N ARG A 9 8.71 -22.71 11.07
CA ARG A 9 7.26 -22.64 10.86
C ARG A 9 6.67 -21.60 11.80
N PHE A 10 5.70 -20.84 11.31
CA PHE A 10 4.90 -19.94 12.14
C PHE A 10 3.41 -20.10 11.84
N ARG A 11 2.58 -19.73 12.82
CA ARG A 11 1.13 -19.74 12.67
C ARG A 11 0.66 -18.34 12.26
N THR A 12 -0.25 -18.29 11.30
CA THR A 12 -0.92 -17.05 10.87
C THR A 12 -2.41 -17.29 10.75
N HIS A 13 -3.19 -16.23 10.66
CA HIS A 13 -4.66 -16.32 10.66
C HIS A 13 -5.20 -16.08 9.25
N LEU A 14 -6.10 -16.97 8.80
CA LEU A 14 -6.69 -16.88 7.46
C LEU A 14 -7.43 -15.56 7.20
N LYS A 15 -7.94 -14.88 8.25
CA LYS A 15 -8.54 -13.53 8.12
C LYS A 15 -7.63 -12.50 7.46
N LEU A 16 -6.31 -12.66 7.51
CA LEU A 16 -5.42 -11.69 6.88
C LEU A 16 -5.55 -11.68 5.35
N TRP A 17 -5.97 -12.79 4.74
CA TRP A 17 -6.19 -12.93 3.30
C TRP A 17 -7.53 -12.33 2.84
N LEU A 18 -8.36 -11.93 3.80
CA LEU A 18 -9.72 -11.49 3.56
C LEU A 18 -9.78 -9.96 3.63
N PRO A 19 -10.67 -9.31 2.86
CA PRO A 19 -10.86 -7.86 2.94
C PRO A 19 -11.17 -7.40 4.36
N ASP A 20 -10.77 -6.18 4.71
CA ASP A 20 -11.13 -5.54 5.99
C ASP A 20 -12.64 -5.70 6.25
N ALA A 21 -13.02 -6.15 7.44
CA ALA A 21 -14.41 -6.30 7.88
C ALA A 21 -15.23 -5.01 7.71
N LYS A 22 -14.58 -3.84 7.69
CA LYS A 22 -15.23 -2.53 7.47
C LYS A 22 -15.52 -2.25 5.98
N SER A 23 -14.88 -2.96 5.06
CA SER A 23 -15.17 -2.87 3.62
C SER A 23 -16.57 -3.45 3.30
N PRO A 24 -17.21 -3.06 2.18
CA PRO A 24 -18.50 -3.64 1.76
C PRO A 24 -18.46 -5.16 1.63
N TRP A 25 -17.40 -5.73 1.04
CA TRP A 25 -17.18 -7.17 0.96
C TRP A 25 -16.98 -7.79 2.33
N GLY A 26 -16.20 -7.15 3.20
CA GLY A 26 -15.99 -7.56 4.58
C GLY A 26 -17.29 -7.59 5.39
N ARG A 27 -18.22 -6.66 5.14
CA ARG A 27 -19.53 -6.60 5.78
C ARG A 27 -20.44 -7.74 5.32
N GLN A 28 -20.49 -8.02 4.02
CA GLN A 28 -21.29 -9.12 3.47
C GLN A 28 -20.77 -10.49 3.93
N LEU A 29 -19.45 -10.64 4.00
CA LEU A 29 -18.84 -11.90 4.42
C LEU A 29 -18.68 -11.98 5.95
N LYS A 30 -19.02 -10.96 6.73
CA LYS A 30 -18.70 -10.83 8.16
C LYS A 30 -18.99 -12.09 9.01
N PRO A 31 -20.14 -12.79 8.87
CA PRO A 31 -20.39 -14.02 9.63
C PRO A 31 -19.38 -15.11 9.26
N VAL A 32 -19.16 -15.31 7.97
CA VAL A 32 -18.21 -16.27 7.40
C VAL A 32 -16.77 -15.90 7.79
N LEU A 33 -16.39 -14.62 7.72
CA LEU A 33 -15.08 -14.10 8.12
C LEU A 33 -14.81 -14.27 9.62
N SER A 34 -15.84 -14.21 10.47
CA SER A 34 -15.67 -14.39 11.92
C SER A 34 -15.27 -15.83 12.28
N THR A 35 -15.83 -16.82 11.58
CA THR A 35 -15.45 -18.24 11.70
C THR A 35 -14.05 -18.47 11.13
N PHE A 36 -13.78 -18.00 9.90
CA PHE A 36 -12.47 -18.11 9.27
C PHE A 36 -11.36 -17.36 10.01
N GLY A 37 -11.68 -16.30 10.76
CA GLY A 37 -10.70 -15.51 11.50
C GLY A 37 -10.08 -16.22 12.69
N LYS A 38 -10.67 -17.33 13.15
CA LYS A 38 -10.08 -18.22 14.16
C LYS A 38 -9.20 -19.31 13.54
N ILE A 39 -9.34 -19.58 12.23
CA ILE A 39 -8.55 -20.61 11.56
C ILE A 39 -7.11 -20.14 11.46
N ARG A 40 -6.23 -20.91 12.10
CA ARG A 40 -4.79 -20.75 12.02
C ARG A 40 -4.24 -21.69 10.96
N ILE A 41 -3.39 -21.16 10.11
CA ILE A 41 -2.65 -21.93 9.12
C ILE A 41 -1.17 -21.89 9.46
N VAL A 42 -0.49 -23.01 9.23
CA VAL A 42 0.96 -23.13 9.44
C VAL A 42 1.66 -22.75 8.15
N MET A 43 2.64 -21.86 8.26
CA MET A 43 3.41 -21.34 7.14
C MET A 43 4.89 -21.56 7.37
N LEU A 44 5.61 -21.85 6.28
CA LEU A 44 7.07 -21.84 6.26
C LEU A 44 7.56 -20.40 6.14
N GLU A 45 8.50 -20.01 6.99
CA GLU A 45 9.26 -18.78 6.82
C GLU A 45 10.02 -18.81 5.48
N GLY A 46 10.23 -17.65 4.88
CA GLY A 46 10.99 -17.48 3.65
C GLY A 46 10.20 -17.66 2.36
N PHE A 47 10.90 -18.04 1.29
CA PHE A 47 10.38 -18.14 -0.07
C PHE A 47 9.70 -19.50 -0.31
N THR A 48 8.51 -19.51 -0.91
CA THR A 48 7.86 -20.75 -1.36
C THR A 48 6.95 -20.51 -2.56
N PHE A 49 6.89 -21.46 -3.50
CA PHE A 49 5.85 -21.47 -4.53
C PHE A 49 4.51 -21.96 -3.97
N ALA A 50 3.47 -21.17 -4.19
CA ALA A 50 2.13 -21.43 -3.68
C ALA A 50 1.09 -21.37 -4.78
N ASP A 51 -0.17 -21.67 -4.45
CA ASP A 51 -1.29 -21.37 -5.33
C ASP A 51 -1.43 -19.87 -5.61
N TYR A 52 -2.36 -19.54 -6.50
CA TYR A 52 -2.67 -18.18 -6.91
C TYR A 52 -2.98 -17.21 -5.74
N TYR A 53 -3.52 -17.73 -4.63
CA TYR A 53 -3.90 -16.94 -3.47
C TYR A 53 -2.81 -16.89 -2.38
N GLY A 54 -1.73 -17.65 -2.55
CA GLY A 54 -0.65 -17.76 -1.58
C GLY A 54 -1.03 -18.57 -0.32
N LEU A 55 -2.07 -19.40 -0.40
CA LEU A 55 -2.59 -20.14 0.76
C LEU A 55 -1.92 -21.50 0.93
N HIS A 56 -1.79 -22.24 -0.16
CA HIS A 56 -1.28 -23.61 -0.15
C HIS A 56 0.05 -23.73 -0.90
N THR A 57 1.02 -24.39 -0.27
CA THR A 57 2.25 -24.83 -0.96
C THR A 57 1.88 -25.80 -2.08
N LEU A 58 2.51 -25.64 -3.24
CA LEU A 58 2.25 -26.50 -4.39
C LEU A 58 2.81 -27.91 -4.18
N ARG A 59 2.16 -28.91 -4.78
CA ARG A 59 2.73 -30.25 -4.91
C ARG A 59 4.06 -30.19 -5.67
N ARG A 60 4.97 -31.12 -5.38
CA ARG A 60 6.36 -31.14 -5.92
C ARG A 60 6.43 -30.97 -7.43
N THR A 61 5.60 -31.66 -8.21
CA THR A 61 5.57 -31.56 -9.67
C THR A 61 5.27 -30.13 -10.14
N ARG A 62 4.19 -29.54 -9.64
CA ARG A 62 3.80 -28.15 -9.96
C ARG A 62 4.78 -27.11 -9.40
N ALA A 63 5.39 -27.37 -8.24
CA ALA A 63 6.45 -26.53 -7.71
C ALA A 63 7.69 -26.52 -8.63
N ASN A 64 8.06 -27.68 -9.20
CA ASN A 64 9.16 -27.76 -10.17
C ASN A 64 8.86 -26.99 -11.47
N GLU A 65 7.62 -27.03 -11.96
CA GLU A 65 7.18 -26.21 -13.10
C GLU A 65 7.35 -24.71 -12.79
N GLN A 66 6.97 -24.28 -11.59
CA GLN A 66 7.12 -22.89 -11.14
C GLN A 66 8.59 -22.47 -11.01
N VAL A 67 9.50 -23.36 -10.62
CA VAL A 67 10.95 -23.11 -10.67
C VAL A 67 11.40 -22.83 -12.10
N GLY A 68 10.90 -23.60 -13.08
CA GLY A 68 11.18 -23.38 -14.50
C GLY A 68 10.67 -22.01 -14.98
N LEU A 69 9.43 -21.67 -14.65
CA LEU A 69 8.81 -20.38 -14.97
C LEU A 69 9.54 -19.21 -14.30
N TRP A 70 9.97 -19.36 -13.05
CA TRP A 70 10.74 -18.36 -12.31
C TRP A 70 12.08 -18.09 -13.00
N LYS A 71 12.82 -19.15 -13.33
CA LYS A 71 14.07 -19.04 -14.08
C LYS A 71 13.85 -18.36 -15.42
N SER A 72 12.73 -18.64 -16.11
CA SER A 72 12.42 -17.97 -17.38
C SER A 72 12.10 -16.48 -17.19
N ALA A 73 11.38 -16.10 -16.13
CA ALA A 73 10.97 -14.73 -15.89
C ALA A 73 12.11 -13.80 -15.43
N PHE A 74 13.11 -14.33 -14.72
CA PHE A 74 14.14 -13.53 -14.04
C PHE A 74 15.58 -13.79 -14.52
N LYS A 75 15.76 -14.46 -15.67
CA LYS A 75 17.09 -14.82 -16.19
C LYS A 75 17.90 -13.57 -16.59
N PRO A 76 19.19 -13.44 -16.20
CA PRO A 76 19.96 -14.27 -15.25
C PRO A 76 20.08 -13.66 -13.84
N LEU A 77 19.34 -12.61 -13.50
CA LEU A 77 19.78 -11.62 -12.51
C LEU A 77 19.39 -11.88 -11.05
N GLN A 78 18.49 -12.80 -10.69
CA GLN A 78 18.06 -12.92 -9.28
C GLN A 78 17.84 -14.35 -8.80
N ALA A 79 18.64 -14.77 -7.82
CA ALA A 79 18.41 -15.98 -7.06
C ALA A 79 17.19 -15.78 -6.13
N GLN A 80 16.44 -16.85 -5.83
CA GLN A 80 15.28 -16.75 -4.94
C GLN A 80 15.59 -16.13 -3.55
N PRO A 81 16.73 -16.43 -2.90
CA PRO A 81 17.11 -15.76 -1.64
C PRO A 81 17.18 -14.25 -1.80
N SER A 82 17.80 -13.74 -2.87
CA SER A 82 17.97 -12.30 -3.06
C SER A 82 16.62 -11.57 -3.21
N VAL A 83 15.62 -12.19 -3.83
CA VAL A 83 14.28 -11.58 -3.93
C VAL A 83 13.57 -11.55 -2.59
N PHE A 84 13.63 -12.64 -1.83
CA PHE A 84 13.06 -12.68 -0.50
C PHE A 84 13.70 -11.59 0.37
N ASP A 85 15.04 -11.58 0.43
CA ASP A 85 15.81 -10.65 1.24
C ASP A 85 15.47 -9.19 0.88
N THR A 86 15.45 -8.81 -0.40
CA THR A 86 15.06 -7.46 -0.83
C THR A 86 13.62 -7.12 -0.43
N LEU A 87 12.66 -8.04 -0.63
CA LEU A 87 11.26 -7.78 -0.32
C LEU A 87 10.99 -7.71 1.19
N THR A 88 11.84 -8.29 2.03
CA THR A 88 11.65 -8.37 3.48
C THR A 88 12.69 -7.62 4.31
N GLU A 89 13.70 -7.00 3.69
CA GLU A 89 14.88 -6.40 4.33
C GLU A 89 14.56 -5.57 5.59
N THR A 90 13.55 -4.72 5.53
CA THR A 90 13.19 -3.77 6.60
C THR A 90 12.02 -4.24 7.48
N LEU A 91 11.52 -5.45 7.26
CA LEU A 91 10.38 -6.01 7.99
C LEU A 91 10.86 -6.73 9.26
N VAL A 92 10.07 -6.62 10.32
CA VAL A 92 10.38 -7.28 11.60
C VAL A 92 9.57 -8.57 11.72
N GLY A 93 10.24 -9.64 12.11
CA GLY A 93 9.66 -10.93 12.47
C GLY A 93 9.61 -11.95 11.33
N PRO A 94 9.06 -13.15 11.58
CA PRO A 94 9.03 -14.18 10.55
C PRO A 94 8.16 -13.71 9.39
N CYS A 95 8.74 -13.76 8.20
CA CYS A 95 8.09 -13.36 6.96
C CYS A 95 7.96 -14.56 6.03
N ALA A 96 6.86 -14.63 5.29
CA ALA A 96 6.69 -15.62 4.22
C ALA A 96 6.39 -14.91 2.91
N LEU A 97 7.19 -15.19 1.88
CA LEU A 97 6.94 -14.80 0.51
C LEU A 97 6.37 -15.99 -0.26
N ARG A 98 5.18 -15.80 -0.82
CA ARG A 98 4.47 -16.79 -1.61
C ARG A 98 4.37 -16.30 -3.04
N VAL A 99 4.81 -17.13 -3.98
CA VAL A 99 4.88 -16.77 -5.39
C VAL A 99 4.10 -17.78 -6.23
N PHE A 100 3.39 -17.27 -7.23
CA PHE A 100 2.76 -18.04 -8.29
C PHE A 100 2.96 -17.32 -9.61
N ILE A 101 3.40 -18.04 -10.64
CA ILE A 101 3.64 -17.53 -11.98
C ILE A 101 2.62 -18.18 -12.92
N GLU A 102 1.81 -17.33 -13.52
CA GLU A 102 0.87 -17.68 -14.59
C GLU A 102 1.58 -17.72 -15.96
N ALA A 103 0.85 -18.20 -16.97
CA ALA A 103 1.26 -18.07 -18.36
C ALA A 103 1.59 -16.61 -18.73
N LYS A 104 2.42 -16.42 -19.75
CA LYS A 104 2.91 -15.09 -20.18
C LYS A 104 3.66 -14.33 -19.08
N GLN A 105 4.28 -15.05 -18.14
CA GLN A 105 5.13 -14.49 -17.07
C GLN A 105 4.42 -13.44 -16.21
N LYS A 106 3.12 -13.63 -15.97
CA LYS A 106 2.38 -12.85 -15.00
C LYS A 106 2.63 -13.41 -13.60
N ILE A 107 3.28 -12.62 -12.76
CA ILE A 107 3.79 -13.06 -11.45
C ILE A 107 2.88 -12.52 -10.36
N HIS A 108 2.29 -13.41 -9.60
CA HIS A 108 1.54 -13.13 -8.40
C HIS A 108 2.43 -13.40 -7.21
N TYR A 109 2.47 -12.46 -6.27
CA TYR A 109 3.10 -12.74 -4.99
C TYR A 109 2.35 -12.11 -3.83
N SER A 110 2.53 -12.72 -2.67
CA SER A 110 2.03 -12.20 -1.41
C SER A 110 3.07 -12.32 -0.32
N ILE A 111 3.09 -11.33 0.57
CA ILE A 111 3.96 -11.33 1.75
C ILE A 111 3.08 -11.41 2.98
N VAL A 112 3.39 -12.37 3.86
CA VAL A 112 2.78 -12.52 5.18
C VAL A 112 3.82 -12.11 6.21
N ILE A 113 3.44 -11.23 7.12
CA ILE A 113 4.33 -10.71 8.17
C ILE A 113 3.73 -11.06 9.52
N ASN A 114 4.56 -11.62 10.38
CA ASN A 114 4.22 -11.92 11.77
C ASN A 114 5.16 -11.19 12.73
N HIS A 115 4.68 -10.86 13.93
CA HIS A 115 5.50 -10.52 15.09
C HIS A 115 5.43 -11.69 16.06
N GLY A 116 6.50 -12.51 16.08
CA GLY A 116 6.48 -13.82 16.72
C GLY A 116 5.43 -14.73 16.08
N GLN A 117 4.44 -15.17 16.86
CA GLN A 117 3.31 -16.00 16.37
C GLN A 117 2.05 -15.17 16.04
N THR A 118 2.11 -13.85 16.19
CA THR A 118 0.98 -12.97 15.94
C THR A 118 1.06 -12.44 14.52
N PRO A 119 0.04 -12.66 13.67
CA PRO A 119 0.06 -12.18 12.30
C PRO A 119 -0.27 -10.69 12.25
N VAL A 120 0.58 -9.92 11.57
CA VAL A 120 0.57 -8.46 11.63
C VAL A 120 0.09 -7.85 10.33
N ALA A 121 0.56 -8.36 9.20
CA ALA A 121 0.21 -7.80 7.92
C ALA A 121 0.23 -8.85 6.80
N PHE A 122 -0.54 -8.56 5.77
CA PHE A 122 -0.59 -9.32 4.54
C PHE A 122 -0.68 -8.35 3.36
N CYS A 123 0.12 -8.58 2.32
CA CYS A 123 -0.02 -7.85 1.08
C CYS A 123 -0.05 -8.80 -0.11
N ARG A 124 -0.71 -8.36 -1.18
CA ARG A 124 -0.79 -9.08 -2.44
C ARG A 124 -0.46 -8.15 -3.60
N ARG A 125 0.31 -8.68 -4.53
CA ARG A 125 0.90 -7.97 -5.65
C ARG A 125 0.83 -8.83 -6.91
N GLU A 126 0.83 -8.14 -8.04
CA GLU A 126 0.87 -8.76 -9.36
C GLU A 126 1.80 -7.95 -10.24
N ILE A 127 2.65 -8.64 -10.99
CA ILE A 127 3.55 -8.07 -11.97
C ILE A 127 3.17 -8.66 -13.33
N ARG A 128 2.94 -7.79 -14.31
CA ARG A 128 2.69 -8.17 -15.70
C ARG A 128 3.90 -7.81 -16.53
N SER A 129 4.75 -8.79 -16.82
CA SER A 129 5.95 -8.57 -17.64
C SER A 129 5.64 -8.01 -19.03
N ALA A 130 4.59 -8.52 -19.67
CA ALA A 130 4.22 -8.13 -21.03
C ALA A 130 3.88 -6.63 -21.16
N THR A 131 3.24 -6.05 -20.14
CA THR A 131 2.86 -4.62 -20.12
C THR A 131 3.80 -3.77 -19.27
N ASN A 132 4.72 -4.40 -18.52
CA ASN A 132 5.60 -3.77 -17.54
C ASN A 132 4.83 -2.99 -16.47
N GLU A 133 3.70 -3.56 -16.05
CA GLU A 133 2.80 -2.96 -15.07
C GLU A 133 2.81 -3.77 -13.79
N VAL A 134 2.70 -3.06 -12.67
CA VAL A 134 2.58 -3.66 -11.36
C VAL A 134 1.25 -3.27 -10.74
N PHE A 135 0.57 -4.22 -10.09
CA PHE A 135 -0.69 -3.99 -9.39
C PHE A 135 -0.53 -4.30 -7.91
N HIS A 136 -0.81 -3.30 -7.09
CA HIS A 136 -0.85 -3.39 -5.64
C HIS A 136 -2.29 -3.64 -5.20
N HIS A 137 -2.71 -4.91 -5.32
CA HIS A 137 -4.12 -5.32 -5.13
C HIS A 137 -4.61 -5.17 -3.70
N PHE A 138 -3.79 -5.60 -2.73
CA PHE A 138 -4.25 -5.70 -1.35
C PHE A 138 -3.12 -5.43 -0.36
N LEU A 139 -3.45 -4.70 0.70
CA LEU A 139 -2.61 -4.50 1.86
C LEU A 139 -3.51 -4.42 3.09
N ASN A 140 -3.29 -5.31 4.04
CA ASN A 140 -3.96 -5.33 5.32
C ASN A 140 -2.90 -5.30 6.42
N VAL A 141 -3.06 -4.35 7.35
CA VAL A 141 -2.26 -4.25 8.57
C VAL A 141 -3.25 -4.24 9.72
N ILE A 142 -3.08 -5.16 10.67
CA ILE A 142 -3.99 -5.26 11.81
C ILE A 142 -4.00 -3.95 12.61
N PRO A 143 -5.14 -3.55 13.19
CA PRO A 143 -5.29 -2.24 13.83
C PRO A 143 -4.19 -1.87 14.82
N GLU A 144 -3.71 -2.84 15.60
CA GLU A 144 -2.68 -2.67 16.64
C GLU A 144 -1.31 -2.28 16.08
N TYR A 145 -1.08 -2.56 14.79
CA TYR A 145 0.17 -2.25 14.08
C TYR A 145 -0.03 -1.20 13.00
N GLN A 146 -1.21 -0.58 12.89
CA GLN A 146 -1.38 0.59 12.02
C GLN A 146 -0.49 1.73 12.53
N SER A 147 0.02 2.53 11.60
CA SER A 147 1.02 3.59 11.88
C SER A 147 2.42 3.12 12.31
N SER A 148 2.69 1.82 12.48
CA SER A 148 4.05 1.28 12.76
C SER A 148 5.05 1.38 11.59
N GLY A 149 4.59 1.87 10.43
CA GLY A 149 5.42 1.99 9.23
C GLY A 149 5.51 0.74 8.36
N ILE A 150 4.87 -0.38 8.74
CA ILE A 150 4.90 -1.64 7.97
C ILE A 150 4.46 -1.45 6.51
N GLY A 151 3.36 -0.73 6.27
CA GLY A 151 2.88 -0.47 4.91
C GLY A 151 3.86 0.35 4.08
N SER A 152 4.54 1.32 4.70
CA SER A 152 5.60 2.11 4.07
C SER A 152 6.79 1.22 3.71
N ARG A 153 7.28 0.39 4.63
CA ARG A 153 8.40 -0.54 4.40
C ARG A 153 8.10 -1.54 3.29
N LEU A 154 6.91 -2.15 3.29
CA LEU A 154 6.46 -3.04 2.22
C LEU A 154 6.45 -2.36 0.85
N LEU A 155 6.02 -1.09 0.79
CA LEU A 155 6.01 -0.33 -0.45
C LEU A 155 7.44 -0.01 -0.92
N CYS A 156 8.30 0.44 -0.01
CA CYS A 156 9.70 0.76 -0.34
C CYS A 156 10.47 -0.48 -0.83
N ASN A 157 10.43 -1.58 -0.09
CA ASN A 157 11.07 -2.84 -0.48
C ASN A 157 10.58 -3.32 -1.87
N ALA A 158 9.28 -3.17 -2.14
CA ALA A 158 8.71 -3.53 -3.44
C ALA A 158 9.22 -2.64 -4.57
N VAL A 159 9.26 -1.32 -4.39
CA VAL A 159 9.79 -0.38 -5.40
C VAL A 159 11.27 -0.62 -5.64
N SER A 160 12.07 -0.81 -4.58
CA SER A 160 13.49 -1.17 -4.69
C SER A 160 13.67 -2.45 -5.50
N TRP A 161 12.87 -3.48 -5.23
CA TRP A 161 12.91 -4.71 -6.01
C TRP A 161 12.54 -4.49 -7.47
N TYR A 162 11.49 -3.71 -7.78
CA TYR A 162 11.10 -3.43 -9.17
C TYR A 162 12.22 -2.73 -9.95
N LYS A 163 12.98 -1.84 -9.32
CA LYS A 163 14.17 -1.23 -9.93
C LYS A 163 15.29 -2.26 -10.14
N MET A 164 15.55 -3.13 -9.14
CA MET A 164 16.57 -4.18 -9.23
C MET A 164 16.29 -5.22 -10.30
N LEU A 165 15.02 -5.43 -10.67
CA LEU A 165 14.67 -6.31 -11.77
C LEU A 165 15.29 -5.86 -13.09
N ASN A 166 15.78 -4.61 -13.16
CA ASN A 166 16.33 -3.98 -14.35
C ASN A 166 15.45 -4.23 -15.57
N TRP A 167 14.14 -4.42 -15.36
CA TRP A 167 13.13 -4.41 -16.40
C TRP A 167 12.98 -2.94 -16.72
N PRO A 168 13.59 -2.44 -17.82
CA PRO A 168 13.77 -1.02 -18.08
C PRO A 168 12.45 -0.31 -18.42
N LYS A 169 11.32 -0.90 -18.03
CA LYS A 169 9.97 -0.53 -18.42
C LYS A 169 8.98 -0.61 -17.26
N ILE A 170 9.30 -1.13 -16.06
CA ILE A 170 8.34 -0.97 -14.95
C ILE A 170 8.36 0.50 -14.55
N HIS A 171 7.38 1.24 -15.08
CA HIS A 171 7.21 2.66 -14.81
C HIS A 171 5.89 2.94 -14.10
N LYS A 172 4.93 2.01 -14.10
CA LYS A 172 3.61 2.24 -13.50
C LYS A 172 3.25 1.20 -12.45
N ILE A 173 2.92 1.70 -11.26
CA ILE A 173 2.38 0.92 -10.16
C ILE A 173 0.93 1.33 -9.96
N TYR A 174 0.00 0.42 -10.19
CA TYR A 174 -1.43 0.65 -10.07
C TYR A 174 -1.97 0.18 -8.72
N ILE A 175 -2.95 0.92 -8.21
CA ILE A 175 -3.70 0.58 -6.99
C ILE A 175 -5.19 0.78 -7.22
N THR A 176 -5.99 0.20 -6.32
CA THR A 176 -7.33 0.71 -6.05
C THR A 176 -7.31 1.37 -4.67
N ALA A 177 -7.28 2.70 -4.63
CA ALA A 177 -7.41 3.45 -3.40
C ALA A 177 -8.86 3.33 -2.92
N GLY A 178 -9.15 2.50 -1.91
CA GLY A 178 -10.50 2.35 -1.40
C GLY A 178 -10.61 1.60 -0.07
N LEU A 179 -11.82 1.64 0.50
CA LEU A 179 -12.34 0.81 1.61
C LEU A 179 -12.07 1.27 3.05
N SER A 180 -11.04 2.08 3.33
CA SER A 180 -10.82 2.65 4.67
C SER A 180 -10.09 4.00 4.61
N ALA A 181 -8.76 3.97 4.71
CA ALA A 181 -7.86 5.13 4.68
C ALA A 181 -7.12 5.29 3.35
N GLY A 182 -7.28 4.35 2.41
CA GLY A 182 -6.51 4.33 1.15
C GLY A 182 -6.54 5.67 0.40
N GLY A 183 -7.73 6.27 0.25
CA GLY A 183 -7.90 7.54 -0.45
C GLY A 183 -7.07 8.71 0.08
N SER A 184 -6.79 8.74 1.39
CA SER A 184 -5.98 9.77 2.06
C SER A 184 -4.52 9.38 2.25
N VAL A 185 -4.19 8.09 2.10
CA VAL A 185 -2.84 7.57 2.37
C VAL A 185 -2.00 7.54 1.10
N TRP A 186 -2.56 7.08 -0.01
CA TRP A 186 -1.82 6.88 -1.25
C TRP A 186 -1.25 8.17 -1.89
N PRO A 187 -1.93 9.32 -1.86
CA PRO A 187 -1.38 10.57 -2.40
C PRO A 187 -0.06 10.99 -1.76
N LYS A 188 0.13 10.66 -0.47
CA LYS A 188 1.36 10.91 0.29
C LYS A 188 2.57 10.13 -0.22
N PHE A 189 2.34 9.10 -1.03
CA PHE A 189 3.38 8.29 -1.67
C PHE A 189 3.48 8.60 -3.17
N GLY A 190 2.98 9.77 -3.62
CA GLY A 190 3.01 10.16 -5.03
C GLY A 190 2.00 9.44 -5.93
N PHE A 191 1.07 8.65 -5.37
CA PHE A 191 0.00 8.08 -6.20
C PHE A 191 -1.05 9.15 -6.53
N ARG A 192 -1.57 9.11 -7.76
CA ARG A 192 -2.66 9.98 -8.20
C ARG A 192 -3.73 9.18 -8.94
N PRO A 193 -4.97 9.70 -9.06
CA PRO A 193 -5.97 9.14 -9.96
C PRO A 193 -5.39 8.92 -11.35
N ILE A 194 -5.73 7.79 -11.98
CA ILE A 194 -5.16 7.41 -13.29
C ILE A 194 -5.51 8.42 -14.41
N ASP A 195 -6.64 9.12 -14.27
CA ASP A 195 -7.17 10.07 -15.23
C ASP A 195 -8.12 11.09 -14.54
N GLY A 196 -8.53 12.12 -15.26
CA GLY A 196 -9.50 13.12 -14.78
C GLY A 196 -10.88 12.54 -14.42
N LYS A 197 -11.25 11.38 -14.99
CA LYS A 197 -12.51 10.69 -14.67
C LYS A 197 -12.45 10.00 -13.30
N GLN A 198 -11.31 9.46 -12.89
CA GLN A 198 -11.11 8.95 -11.54
C GLN A 198 -10.98 10.09 -10.54
N TRP A 199 -10.38 11.21 -10.94
CA TRP A 199 -10.28 12.42 -10.12
C TRP A 199 -11.66 13.00 -9.80
N SER A 200 -12.49 13.29 -10.80
CA SER A 200 -13.85 13.83 -10.62
C SER A 200 -14.76 12.97 -9.73
N LYS A 201 -14.55 11.64 -9.69
CA LYS A 201 -15.29 10.74 -8.77
C LYS A 201 -15.01 11.02 -7.28
N THR A 202 -13.88 11.63 -6.95
CA THR A 202 -13.53 11.95 -5.55
C THR A 202 -14.23 13.23 -5.08
N HIS A 203 -14.53 14.17 -5.99
CA HIS A 203 -15.02 15.51 -5.70
C HIS A 203 -16.23 15.53 -4.78
N LYS A 204 -17.26 14.71 -5.10
CA LYS A 204 -18.47 14.62 -4.27
C LYS A 204 -18.15 14.25 -2.82
N ARG A 205 -17.22 13.31 -2.60
CA ARG A 205 -16.84 12.91 -1.24
C ARG A 205 -16.01 14.00 -0.55
N ILE A 206 -15.13 14.68 -1.26
CA ILE A 206 -14.32 15.78 -0.72
C ILE A 206 -15.23 16.92 -0.27
N ARG A 207 -16.20 17.35 -1.10
CA ARG A 207 -17.19 18.38 -0.71
C ARG A 207 -18.03 17.98 0.50
N LEU A 208 -18.53 16.74 0.54
CA LEU A 208 -19.23 16.22 1.72
C LEU A 208 -18.37 16.19 2.99
N ASN A 209 -17.06 15.99 2.87
CA ASN A 209 -16.15 16.07 4.00
C ASN A 209 -15.91 17.54 4.39
N MET A 210 -15.76 18.44 3.41
CA MET A 210 -15.59 19.88 3.62
C MET A 210 -16.77 20.49 4.40
N GLU A 211 -18.01 20.15 4.06
CA GLU A 211 -19.23 20.57 4.79
C GLU A 211 -19.19 20.19 6.27
N ARG A 212 -18.44 19.16 6.65
CA ARG A 212 -18.32 18.65 8.03
C ARG A 212 -17.18 19.27 8.81
N ILE A 213 -16.43 20.20 8.21
CA ILE A 213 -15.36 20.92 8.90
C ILE A 213 -15.98 21.94 9.86
N PRO A 214 -15.69 21.87 11.18
CA PRO A 214 -16.21 22.84 12.16
C PRO A 214 -15.82 24.27 11.84
N SER A 215 -16.67 25.23 12.23
CA SER A 215 -16.48 26.65 11.92
C SER A 215 -15.16 27.21 12.48
N GLU A 216 -14.73 26.69 13.62
CA GLU A 216 -13.51 27.07 14.33
C GLU A 216 -12.27 26.67 13.53
N VAL A 217 -12.31 25.47 12.92
CA VAL A 217 -11.23 25.00 12.04
C VAL A 217 -11.16 25.85 10.76
N ARG A 218 -12.31 26.24 10.20
CA ARG A 218 -12.36 27.13 9.02
C ARG A 218 -11.74 28.50 9.33
N LYS A 219 -12.09 29.09 10.48
CA LYS A 219 -11.48 30.34 10.97
C LYS A 219 -9.98 30.18 11.21
N GLN A 220 -9.55 29.06 11.80
CA GLN A 220 -8.12 28.78 11.99
C GLN A 220 -7.39 28.71 10.65
N PHE A 221 -7.95 28.02 9.64
CA PHE A 221 -7.37 27.95 8.30
C PHE A 221 -7.24 29.34 7.67
N GLN A 222 -8.32 30.15 7.70
CA GLN A 222 -8.32 31.52 7.19
C GLN A 222 -7.27 32.39 7.89
N GLN A 223 -7.12 32.28 9.21
CA GLN A 223 -6.13 33.03 9.99
C GLN A 223 -4.69 32.63 9.64
N GLN A 224 -4.43 31.35 9.41
CA GLN A 224 -3.08 30.84 9.13
C GLN A 224 -2.66 31.01 7.66
N THR A 225 -3.61 30.99 6.73
CA THR A 225 -3.31 31.00 5.28
C THR A 225 -3.72 32.28 4.57
N GLY A 226 -4.63 33.07 5.14
CA GLY A 226 -5.25 34.21 4.48
C GLY A 226 -6.33 33.85 3.47
N LEU A 227 -6.70 32.56 3.32
CA LEU A 227 -7.63 32.07 2.31
C LEU A 227 -8.86 31.39 2.91
N ASP A 228 -10.02 31.49 2.24
CA ASP A 228 -11.18 30.68 2.63
C ASP A 228 -10.96 29.25 2.15
N ILE A 229 -11.17 28.28 3.05
CA ILE A 229 -10.92 26.87 2.74
C ILE A 229 -11.87 26.33 1.67
N THR A 230 -13.09 26.86 1.58
CA THR A 230 -14.08 26.42 0.58
C THR A 230 -13.62 26.84 -0.80
N GLU A 231 -13.29 28.11 -0.97
CA GLU A 231 -12.78 28.65 -2.23
C GLU A 231 -11.49 27.96 -2.66
N TYR A 232 -10.55 27.78 -1.72
CA TYR A 232 -9.28 27.09 -1.98
C TYR A 232 -9.50 25.65 -2.48
N ILE A 233 -10.38 24.89 -1.83
CA ILE A 233 -10.67 23.51 -2.24
C ILE A 233 -11.45 23.49 -3.54
N ASP A 234 -12.43 24.38 -3.75
CA ASP A 234 -13.19 24.41 -5.01
C ASP A 234 -12.31 24.78 -6.22
N ASP A 235 -11.29 25.64 -6.05
CA ASP A 235 -10.27 25.90 -7.08
C ASP A 235 -9.50 24.62 -7.45
N ILE A 236 -9.02 23.87 -6.45
CA ILE A 236 -8.35 22.58 -6.66
C ILE A 236 -9.28 21.59 -7.39
N LEU A 237 -10.56 21.53 -7.00
CA LEU A 237 -11.55 20.63 -7.61
C LEU A 237 -12.01 21.09 -9.00
N ALA A 238 -11.86 22.37 -9.36
CA ALA A 238 -12.21 22.88 -10.69
C ALA A 238 -11.25 22.36 -11.78
N SER A 239 -10.02 22.01 -11.39
CA SER A 239 -9.03 21.43 -12.31
C SER A 239 -9.37 19.98 -12.71
N THR A 240 -9.15 19.66 -13.99
CA THR A 240 -9.24 18.30 -14.52
C THR A 240 -7.98 17.46 -14.28
N ASP A 241 -6.89 18.09 -13.80
CA ASP A 241 -5.62 17.43 -13.56
C ASP A 241 -5.69 16.51 -12.32
N PRO A 242 -5.49 15.18 -12.47
CA PRO A 242 -5.48 14.27 -11.33
C PRO A 242 -4.35 14.53 -10.31
N CYS A 243 -3.27 15.23 -10.68
CA CYS A 243 -2.18 15.57 -9.75
C CYS A 243 -2.64 16.51 -8.62
N LYS A 244 -3.75 17.24 -8.82
CA LYS A 244 -4.35 18.14 -7.83
C LYS A 244 -4.81 17.46 -6.54
N ILE A 245 -4.85 16.12 -6.51
CA ILE A 245 -5.02 15.38 -5.26
C ILE A 245 -3.84 15.60 -4.27
N TRP A 246 -2.65 15.92 -4.77
CA TRP A 246 -1.47 16.19 -3.96
C TRP A 246 -1.60 17.50 -3.21
N ASP A 247 -2.11 18.56 -3.85
CA ASP A 247 -2.41 19.84 -3.19
C ASP A 247 -3.28 19.65 -1.93
N ILE A 248 -4.30 18.78 -1.99
CA ILE A 248 -5.12 18.44 -0.81
C ILE A 248 -4.33 17.62 0.22
N SER A 249 -3.51 16.67 -0.22
CA SER A 249 -2.69 15.85 0.66
C SER A 249 -1.63 16.66 1.41
N ASP A 250 -1.06 17.68 0.75
CA ASP A 250 0.03 18.51 1.24
C ASP A 250 -0.42 19.49 2.34
N LEU A 251 -1.73 19.72 2.48
CA LEU A 251 -2.31 20.41 3.64
C LEU A 251 -1.92 19.75 4.98
N ASP A 252 -1.55 18.46 4.98
CA ASP A 252 -1.08 17.77 6.18
C ASP A 252 0.37 18.13 6.57
N TYR A 253 1.15 18.71 5.66
CA TYR A 253 2.59 18.92 5.77
C TYR A 253 3.02 20.37 5.64
N ALA A 254 2.26 21.21 4.93
CA ALA A 254 2.56 22.62 4.75
C ALA A 254 2.64 23.34 6.09
N GLU A 255 3.64 24.23 6.25
CA GLU A 255 3.96 24.86 7.53
C GLU A 255 2.78 25.63 8.13
N ASN A 256 2.02 26.31 7.27
CA ASN A 256 0.83 27.09 7.62
C ASN A 256 -0.42 26.25 7.89
N THR A 257 -0.45 24.94 7.61
CA THR A 257 -1.66 24.11 7.81
C THR A 257 -1.41 22.83 8.61
N ARG A 258 -0.16 22.39 8.80
CA ARG A 258 0.20 21.15 9.52
C ARG A 258 -0.34 21.04 10.95
N SER A 259 -0.62 22.20 11.57
CA SER A 259 -1.17 22.32 12.93
C SER A 259 -2.69 22.16 12.99
N ILE A 260 -3.38 22.29 11.85
CA ILE A 260 -4.84 22.23 11.76
C ILE A 260 -5.29 20.78 11.89
N ARG A 261 -6.13 20.51 12.89
CA ARG A 261 -6.65 19.17 13.17
C ARG A 261 -8.18 19.20 13.29
N ILE A 262 -8.84 18.26 12.63
CA ILE A 262 -10.28 18.04 12.75
C ILE A 262 -10.54 17.18 13.98
N PRO A 263 -11.24 17.70 15.02
CA PRO A 263 -11.55 16.93 16.21
C PRO A 263 -12.30 15.64 15.87
N LYS A 264 -12.07 14.60 16.65
CA LYS A 264 -12.79 13.35 16.55
C LYS A 264 -13.17 12.90 17.95
N SER A 265 -14.42 12.48 18.11
CA SER A 265 -14.99 12.00 19.37
C SER A 265 -14.18 10.90 20.09
N HIS A 266 -13.26 10.22 19.41
CA HIS A 266 -12.54 9.05 19.94
C HIS A 266 -11.02 9.09 19.77
N THR A 267 -10.42 10.22 19.37
CA THR A 267 -8.94 10.33 19.29
C THR A 267 -8.48 11.68 19.76
N ALA A 268 -7.53 11.71 20.71
CA ALA A 268 -6.99 12.94 21.30
C ALA A 268 -6.41 13.93 20.26
N HIS A 269 -5.90 13.43 19.12
CA HIS A 269 -5.17 14.24 18.14
C HIS A 269 -5.98 14.63 16.89
N GLY A 270 -7.22 14.17 16.76
CA GLY A 270 -8.03 14.42 15.56
C GLY A 270 -7.43 13.88 14.24
N TYR A 271 -7.94 14.37 13.11
CA TYR A 271 -7.41 14.10 11.78
C TYR A 271 -6.66 15.32 11.24
N ALA A 272 -5.55 15.12 10.53
CA ALA A 272 -4.97 16.18 9.71
C ALA A 272 -5.96 16.61 8.61
N LEU A 273 -5.91 17.87 8.17
CA LEU A 273 -6.90 18.46 7.29
C LEU A 273 -7.02 17.75 5.93
N GLY A 274 -5.91 17.56 5.22
CA GLY A 274 -5.85 16.83 3.96
C GLY A 274 -6.29 15.39 4.11
N THR A 275 -5.83 14.72 5.18
CA THR A 275 -6.30 13.37 5.53
C THR A 275 -7.82 13.30 5.70
N PHE A 276 -8.41 14.28 6.38
CA PHE A 276 -9.85 14.34 6.60
C PHE A 276 -10.62 14.55 5.30
N LEU A 277 -10.19 15.50 4.47
CA LEU A 277 -10.80 15.81 3.17
C LEU A 277 -10.79 14.59 2.24
N LEU A 278 -9.68 13.86 2.17
CA LEU A 278 -9.51 12.69 1.29
C LEU A 278 -10.09 11.38 1.87
N ARG A 279 -10.58 11.40 3.12
CA ARG A 279 -11.09 10.21 3.79
C ARG A 279 -12.29 9.63 3.05
N GLN A 280 -12.34 8.29 2.94
CA GLN A 280 -13.41 7.54 2.26
C GLN A 280 -13.60 7.88 0.77
N THR A 281 -12.66 8.59 0.15
CA THR A 281 -12.61 8.68 -1.31
C THR A 281 -12.23 7.31 -1.89
N ARG A 282 -12.69 7.03 -3.12
CA ARG A 282 -12.34 5.80 -3.84
C ARG A 282 -11.98 6.11 -5.28
N TRP A 283 -10.81 5.67 -5.70
CA TRP A 283 -10.30 5.91 -7.05
C TRP A 283 -9.31 4.81 -7.47
N LYS A 284 -9.18 4.58 -8.77
CA LYS A 284 -8.05 3.81 -9.33
C LYS A 284 -6.85 4.73 -9.45
N GLY A 285 -5.72 4.29 -8.91
CA GLY A 285 -4.53 5.10 -8.79
C GLY A 285 -3.35 4.54 -9.56
N VAL A 286 -2.42 5.44 -9.88
CA VAL A 286 -1.13 5.13 -10.48
C VAL A 286 -0.04 5.93 -9.76
N LEU A 287 1.09 5.28 -9.49
CA LEU A 287 2.37 5.91 -9.22
C LEU A 287 3.21 5.69 -10.47
N ASP A 288 3.54 6.78 -11.16
CA ASP A 288 4.41 6.76 -12.33
C ASP A 288 5.84 7.06 -11.90
N LEU A 289 6.72 6.07 -12.04
CA LEU A 289 8.13 6.16 -11.66
C LEU A 289 8.96 6.97 -12.66
N THR A 290 8.37 7.41 -13.78
CA THR A 290 8.99 8.36 -14.73
C THR A 290 8.56 9.80 -14.48
N ASP A 291 7.52 10.02 -13.66
CA ASP A 291 7.07 11.33 -13.23
C ASP A 291 7.93 11.79 -12.05
N SER A 292 8.81 12.76 -12.28
CA SER A 292 9.75 13.25 -11.27
C SER A 292 9.03 13.78 -10.03
N ILE A 293 7.88 14.44 -10.20
CA ILE A 293 7.11 15.00 -9.08
C ILE A 293 6.56 13.86 -8.21
N ALA A 294 6.00 12.82 -8.83
CA ALA A 294 5.50 11.65 -8.09
C ALA A 294 6.62 10.90 -7.36
N VAL A 295 7.80 10.78 -7.99
CA VAL A 295 8.99 10.17 -7.40
C VAL A 295 9.53 11.00 -6.24
N ASP A 296 9.59 12.33 -6.37
CA ASP A 296 10.06 13.23 -5.31
C ASP A 296 9.11 13.24 -4.11
N ALA A 297 7.80 13.21 -4.35
CA ALA A 297 6.80 13.04 -3.29
C ALA A 297 7.00 11.70 -2.55
N PHE A 298 7.27 10.62 -3.30
CA PHE A 298 7.59 9.32 -2.72
C PHE A 298 8.85 9.41 -1.83
N LYS A 299 9.97 9.93 -2.36
CA LYS A 299 11.24 10.05 -1.61
C LYS A 299 11.09 10.90 -0.35
N THR A 300 10.51 12.09 -0.50
CA THR A 300 10.33 13.07 0.58
C THR A 300 9.50 12.48 1.73
N PHE A 301 8.46 11.70 1.42
CA PHE A 301 7.68 11.01 2.44
C PHE A 301 8.53 10.04 3.27
N PHE A 302 9.38 9.25 2.61
CA PHE A 302 10.24 8.27 3.29
C PHE A 302 11.36 8.95 4.08
N GLU A 303 12.08 9.91 3.51
CA GLU A 303 13.11 10.67 4.21
C GLU A 303 12.55 11.40 5.44
N GLY A 304 11.40 12.06 5.28
CA GLY A 304 10.72 12.73 6.39
C GLY A 304 10.23 11.74 7.47
N LYS A 305 9.95 10.48 7.11
CA LYS A 305 9.63 9.44 8.10
C LYS A 305 10.88 8.88 8.79
N GLU A 306 11.97 8.67 8.06
CA GLU A 306 13.26 8.25 8.63
C GLU A 306 13.71 9.24 9.69
N LYS A 307 13.75 10.54 9.36
CA LYS A 307 14.12 11.62 10.29
C LYS A 307 13.29 11.62 11.58
N ARG A 308 11.98 11.38 11.49
CA ARG A 308 11.06 11.41 12.65
C ARG A 308 11.09 10.15 13.50
N SER A 309 11.31 8.99 12.89
CA SER A 309 11.22 7.70 13.58
C SER A 309 12.56 7.11 13.97
N GLY A 310 13.67 7.58 13.39
CA GLY A 310 14.99 6.96 13.52
C GLY A 310 15.10 5.59 12.85
N ILE A 311 14.04 5.12 12.18
CA ILE A 311 13.99 3.82 11.51
C ILE A 311 14.33 4.03 10.04
N SER A 312 15.38 3.38 9.55
CA SER A 312 15.70 3.29 8.12
C SER A 312 14.64 2.46 7.37
N TYR A 313 14.13 2.98 6.25
CA TYR A 313 13.15 2.29 5.40
C TYR A 313 13.81 1.63 4.18
N GLY A 314 15.14 1.74 4.01
CA GLY A 314 15.87 1.08 2.93
C GLY A 314 15.69 1.72 1.55
N CYS A 315 15.15 2.95 1.49
CA CYS A 315 14.81 3.62 0.23
C CYS A 315 15.99 4.33 -0.45
N LYS A 316 17.23 4.10 0.00
CA LYS A 316 18.43 4.87 -0.40
C LYS A 316 18.74 4.82 -1.91
N ASN A 317 18.17 3.86 -2.64
CA ASN A 317 18.41 3.64 -4.07
C ASN A 317 17.19 3.97 -4.94
N ILE A 318 16.18 4.67 -4.39
CA ILE A 318 15.01 5.16 -5.13
C ILE A 318 15.34 6.53 -5.71
#